data_AF-A0A1V6EU15-F1
#
_entry.id   AF-A0A1V6EU15-F1
#
_cell.length_a   1.000
_cell.length_b   1.000
_cell.length_c   1.000
_cell.angle_alpha   90.00
_cell.angle_beta   90.00
_cell.angle_gamma   90.00
#
_symmetry.space_group_name_H-M   'P 1'
#
loop_
_entity.id
_entity.type
_entity.pdbx_description
1 polymer ?
#
loop_
_entity_poly.entity_id
_entity_poly.type
_entity_poly.pdbx_seq_one_letter_code
_entity_poly.pdbx_strand_id
1 'polypeptide(L)'
;MGTTLLTPASDRSLLLALPALATLAAFALPTLERSVSALIDWFTLLFFSGCAIVIWVIWVSMQTGVPKQPAANVAKLAPGFEPSLSGLAFVAALAGTLAWIWLVKWRVGRHRSAIWKSMVLPAGGATLCWLLLMTLWLPVLDYARSYAPMVQRIQVLTSRPSCVQVHGMSRGQLAAMRFHGKMNTVSAGRAAVCPWLLVDAADVSSLPQAVDPGQWEFHSRVRRPTDRTETILIYRRVAVP
;
A
#
# COMPACT_ATOMS: atom_id res chain seq x y z
N MET A 1 -17.97 10.65 -21.25
CA MET A 1 -18.02 10.71 -19.77
C MET A 1 -18.64 9.44 -19.17
N GLY A 2 -19.77 8.92 -19.69
CA GLY A 2 -20.41 7.71 -19.12
C GLY A 2 -19.70 6.38 -19.38
N THR A 3 -18.97 6.22 -20.47
CA THR A 3 -18.37 4.93 -20.86
C THR A 3 -17.07 4.59 -20.12
N THR A 4 -16.32 5.59 -19.64
CA THR A 4 -15.09 5.40 -18.85
C THR A 4 -15.35 4.91 -17.43
N LEU A 5 -16.51 5.22 -16.85
CA LEU A 5 -16.92 4.78 -15.51
C LEU A 5 -17.41 3.31 -15.48
N LEU A 6 -17.83 2.79 -16.63
CA LEU A 6 -18.45 1.46 -16.76
C LEU A 6 -17.49 0.40 -17.32
N THR A 7 -16.24 0.77 -17.61
CA THR A 7 -15.24 -0.16 -18.15
C THR A 7 -14.44 -0.81 -17.00
N PRO A 8 -14.12 -2.12 -17.04
CA PRO A 8 -13.32 -2.81 -16.03
C PRO A 8 -11.87 -2.27 -15.86
N ALA A 9 -11.46 -1.29 -16.68
CA ALA A 9 -10.20 -0.55 -16.59
C ALA A 9 -10.42 0.94 -16.22
N SER A 10 -11.37 1.22 -15.33
CA SER A 10 -11.74 2.56 -14.88
C SER A 10 -10.54 3.39 -14.40
N ASP A 11 -9.63 2.79 -13.62
CA ASP A 11 -8.45 3.48 -13.07
C ASP A 11 -7.51 4.03 -14.14
N ARG A 12 -7.26 3.25 -15.20
CA ARG A 12 -6.38 3.66 -16.32
C ARG A 12 -6.99 4.79 -17.12
N SER A 13 -8.31 4.72 -17.32
CA SER A 13 -9.08 5.75 -18.03
C SER A 13 -9.13 7.06 -17.23
N LEU A 14 -9.27 6.96 -15.90
CA LEU A 14 -9.25 8.11 -14.97
C LEU A 14 -7.89 8.82 -14.97
N LEU A 15 -6.78 8.06 -14.98
CA LEU A 15 -5.44 8.64 -15.05
C LEU A 15 -5.22 9.44 -16.35
N LEU A 16 -5.78 8.99 -17.46
CA LEU A 16 -5.69 9.69 -18.74
C LEU A 16 -6.59 10.94 -18.79
N ALA A 17 -7.71 10.94 -18.07
CA ALA A 17 -8.62 12.08 -17.99
C ALA A 17 -8.17 13.17 -17.01
N LEU A 18 -7.25 12.85 -16.10
CA LEU A 18 -6.83 13.71 -14.99
C LEU A 18 -6.32 15.09 -15.43
N PRO A 19 -5.49 15.23 -16.49
CA PRO A 19 -5.04 16.54 -16.96
C PRO A 19 -6.19 17.42 -17.44
N ALA A 20 -7.15 16.85 -18.18
CA ALA A 20 -8.31 17.58 -18.70
C ALA A 20 -9.28 17.99 -17.58
N LEU A 21 -9.43 17.17 -16.54
CA LEU A 21 -10.21 17.52 -15.36
C LEU A 21 -9.52 18.61 -14.52
N ALA A 22 -8.19 18.56 -14.42
CA ALA A 22 -7.43 19.58 -13.70
C ALA A 22 -7.51 20.96 -14.37
N THR A 23 -7.45 21.02 -15.70
CA THR A 23 -7.64 22.28 -16.43
C THR A 23 -9.07 22.81 -16.29
N LEU A 24 -10.07 21.93 -16.39
CA LEU A 24 -11.47 22.31 -16.18
C LEU A 24 -11.71 22.85 -14.76
N ALA A 25 -11.13 22.22 -13.74
CA ALA A 25 -11.18 22.71 -12.37
C ALA A 25 -10.51 24.09 -12.22
N ALA A 26 -9.34 24.30 -12.84
CA ALA A 26 -8.63 25.58 -12.85
C ALA A 26 -9.47 26.71 -13.46
N PHE A 27 -10.21 26.43 -14.55
CA PHE A 27 -11.09 27.41 -15.20
C PHE A 27 -12.43 27.64 -14.48
N ALA A 28 -12.86 26.71 -13.63
CA ALA A 28 -14.08 26.87 -12.82
C ALA A 28 -13.85 27.71 -11.54
N LEU A 29 -12.62 27.80 -11.05
CA LEU A 29 -12.30 28.58 -9.83
C LEU A 29 -12.68 30.08 -9.88
N PRO A 30 -12.53 30.80 -11.01
CA PRO A 30 -12.94 32.20 -11.12
C PRO A 30 -14.46 32.42 -11.07
N THR A 31 -15.29 31.38 -11.24
CA THR A 31 -16.76 31.50 -11.29
C THR A 31 -17.42 31.31 -9.93
N LEU A 32 -16.66 30.94 -8.89
CA LEU A 32 -17.18 30.79 -7.53
C LEU A 32 -17.31 32.14 -6.82
N GLU A 33 -18.43 32.32 -6.10
CA GLU A 33 -18.63 33.47 -5.23
C GLU A 33 -17.57 33.51 -4.11
N ARG A 34 -17.18 34.74 -3.73
CA ARG A 34 -16.15 34.98 -2.70
C ARG A 34 -16.45 34.32 -1.35
N SER A 35 -17.73 34.18 -1.00
CA SER A 35 -18.20 33.53 0.22
C SER A 35 -17.91 32.03 0.23
N VAL A 36 -18.21 31.34 -0.88
CA VAL A 36 -18.02 29.90 -1.04
C VAL A 36 -16.54 29.54 -1.08
N SER A 37 -15.72 30.32 -1.79
CA SER A 37 -14.26 30.14 -1.83
C SER A 37 -13.62 30.29 -0.44
N ALA A 38 -14.06 31.27 0.36
CA ALA A 38 -13.55 31.45 1.72
C ALA A 38 -13.93 30.28 2.65
N LEU A 39 -15.15 29.73 2.53
CA LEU A 39 -15.56 28.57 3.32
C LEU A 39 -14.74 27.32 2.97
N ILE A 40 -14.50 27.08 1.67
CA ILE A 40 -13.67 25.98 1.18
C ILE A 40 -12.23 26.09 1.70
N ASP A 41 -11.65 27.30 1.67
CA ASP A 41 -10.30 27.54 2.21
C ASP A 41 -10.20 27.16 3.69
N TRP A 42 -11.14 27.62 4.52
CA TRP A 42 -11.14 27.32 5.96
C TRP A 42 -11.41 25.86 6.26
N PHE A 43 -12.36 25.25 5.55
CA PHE A 43 -12.64 23.83 5.66
C PHE A 43 -11.41 22.99 5.31
N THR A 44 -10.77 23.26 4.18
CA THR A 44 -9.58 22.52 3.73
C THR A 44 -8.41 22.72 4.70
N LEU A 45 -8.20 23.93 5.22
CA LEU A 45 -7.18 24.18 6.25
C LEU A 45 -7.41 23.31 7.49
N LEU A 46 -8.62 23.34 8.06
CA LEU A 46 -8.96 22.57 9.26
C LEU A 46 -8.87 21.06 9.00
N PHE A 47 -9.39 20.61 7.86
CA PHE A 47 -9.37 19.21 7.45
C PHE A 47 -7.95 18.68 7.30
N PHE A 48 -7.10 19.33 6.49
CA PHE A 48 -5.73 18.86 6.25
C PHE A 48 -4.85 18.98 7.49
N SER A 49 -5.04 20.01 8.32
CA SER A 49 -4.34 20.13 9.60
C SER A 49 -4.76 19.01 10.56
N GLY A 50 -6.06 18.70 10.64
CA GLY A 50 -6.57 17.56 11.41
C GLY A 50 -6.00 16.23 10.93
N CYS A 51 -5.98 15.99 9.62
CA CYS A 51 -5.37 14.79 9.03
C CYS A 51 -3.88 14.68 9.37
N ALA A 52 -3.12 15.78 9.24
CA ALA A 52 -1.70 15.80 9.60
C ALA A 52 -1.46 15.45 11.08
N ILE A 53 -2.27 16.01 11.99
CA ILE A 53 -2.22 15.68 13.42
C ILE A 53 -2.50 14.19 13.65
N VAL A 54 -3.54 13.64 13.00
CA VAL A 54 -3.89 12.21 13.12
C VAL A 54 -2.73 11.33 12.64
N ILE A 55 -2.11 11.66 11.49
CA ILE A 55 -0.95 10.92 10.97
C ILE A 55 0.20 10.92 11.98
N TRP A 56 0.52 12.07 12.56
CA TRP A 56 1.55 12.21 13.60
C TRP A 56 1.23 11.41 14.86
N VAL A 57 0.00 11.52 15.39
CA VAL A 57 -0.43 10.79 16.59
C VAL A 57 -0.34 9.28 16.39
N ILE A 58 -0.81 8.77 15.25
CA ILE A 58 -0.73 7.35 14.94
C ILE A 58 0.73 6.93 14.80
N TRP A 59 1.58 7.71 14.12
CA TRP A 59 3.00 7.40 14.01
C TRP A 59 3.72 7.37 15.37
N VAL A 60 3.52 8.37 16.22
CA VAL A 60 4.08 8.40 17.58
C VAL A 60 3.59 7.20 18.38
N SER A 61 2.32 6.83 18.24
CA SER A 61 1.77 5.65 18.92
C SER A 61 2.41 4.34 18.47
N MET A 62 2.77 4.21 17.19
CA MET A 62 3.49 3.06 16.67
C MET A 62 4.90 2.98 17.27
N GLN A 63 5.60 4.11 17.38
CA GLN A 63 6.98 4.14 17.87
C GLN A 63 7.09 3.98 19.40
N THR A 64 6.14 4.55 20.15
CA THR A 64 6.22 4.63 21.63
C THR A 64 5.25 3.69 22.34
N GLY A 65 4.26 3.14 21.63
CA GLY A 65 3.14 2.38 22.21
C GLY A 65 2.07 3.25 22.89
N VAL A 66 2.22 4.58 22.89
CA VAL A 66 1.29 5.53 23.52
C VAL A 66 0.84 6.59 22.52
N PRO A 67 -0.48 6.84 22.34
CA PRO A 67 -1.64 6.20 22.98
C PRO A 67 -1.85 4.73 22.58
N LYS A 68 -2.33 3.91 23.53
CA LYS A 68 -2.48 2.45 23.35
C LYS A 68 -3.50 2.06 22.28
N GLN A 69 -4.55 2.86 22.09
CA GLN A 69 -5.65 2.53 21.17
C GLN A 69 -5.19 2.54 19.70
N PRO A 70 -4.56 3.61 19.16
CA PRO A 70 -4.06 3.59 17.79
C PRO A 70 -2.96 2.53 17.57
N ALA A 71 -2.07 2.35 18.53
CA ALA A 71 -1.05 1.30 18.47
C ALA A 71 -1.68 -0.11 18.40
N ALA A 72 -2.69 -0.38 19.22
CA ALA A 72 -3.41 -1.66 19.20
C ALA A 72 -4.19 -1.87 17.90
N ASN A 73 -4.78 -0.82 17.32
CA ASN A 73 -5.45 -0.91 16.03
C ASN A 73 -4.47 -1.24 14.91
N VAL A 74 -3.31 -0.57 14.86
CA VAL A 74 -2.28 -0.90 13.89
C VAL A 74 -1.77 -2.33 14.09
N ALA A 75 -1.51 -2.77 15.32
CA ALA A 75 -1.07 -4.14 15.60
C ALA A 75 -2.10 -5.20 15.17
N LYS A 76 -3.39 -4.88 15.23
CA LYS A 76 -4.47 -5.75 14.70
C LYS A 76 -4.46 -5.82 13.17
N LEU A 77 -4.20 -4.70 12.49
CA LEU A 77 -4.19 -4.62 11.02
C LEU A 77 -2.88 -5.17 10.41
N ALA A 78 -1.76 -4.98 11.10
CA ALA A 78 -0.42 -5.34 10.67
C ALA A 78 0.27 -6.19 11.75
N PRO A 79 -0.17 -7.44 11.96
CA PRO A 79 0.39 -8.29 13.01
C PRO A 79 1.85 -8.62 12.71
N GLY A 80 2.73 -8.42 13.69
CA GLY A 80 4.17 -8.65 13.55
C GLY A 80 4.94 -7.53 12.83
N PHE A 81 4.31 -6.39 12.57
CA PHE A 81 5.01 -5.21 12.06
C PHE A 81 5.91 -4.61 13.16
N GLU A 82 7.19 -4.44 12.83
CA GLU A 82 8.15 -3.72 13.67
C GLU A 82 8.34 -2.29 13.15
N PRO A 83 8.04 -1.26 13.96
CA PRO A 83 8.27 0.12 13.59
C PRO A 83 9.75 0.38 13.31
N SER A 84 10.06 1.00 12.17
CA SER A 84 11.40 1.49 11.84
C SER A 84 11.40 3.01 11.81
N LEU A 85 12.43 3.62 12.41
CA LEU A 85 12.61 5.08 12.39
C LEU A 85 13.71 5.43 11.40
N SER A 86 13.32 6.06 10.28
CA SER A 86 14.25 6.65 9.33
C SER A 86 14.44 8.13 9.66
N GLY A 87 15.66 8.51 10.05
CA GLY A 87 15.99 9.91 10.38
C GLY A 87 15.71 10.86 9.21
N LEU A 88 16.01 10.45 7.98
CA LEU A 88 15.72 11.24 6.78
C LEU A 88 14.21 11.45 6.57
N ALA A 89 13.41 10.39 6.72
CA ALA A 89 11.96 10.47 6.60
C ALA A 89 11.36 11.38 7.69
N PHE A 90 11.87 11.27 8.91
CA PHE A 90 11.46 12.12 10.03
C PHE A 90 11.79 13.61 9.79
N VAL A 91 12.99 13.93 9.33
CA VAL A 91 13.39 15.30 9.00
C VAL A 91 12.54 15.87 7.86
N ALA A 92 12.27 15.09 6.82
CA ALA A 92 11.40 15.50 5.72
C ALA A 92 9.96 15.77 6.20
N ALA A 93 9.40 14.89 7.03
CA ALA A 93 8.08 15.05 7.63
C ALA A 93 7.99 16.31 8.51
N LEU A 94 9.03 16.57 9.31
CA LEU A 94 9.11 17.77 10.16
C LEU A 94 9.21 19.03 9.30
N ALA A 95 10.07 19.05 8.28
CA ALA A 95 10.21 20.18 7.36
C ALA A 95 8.88 20.49 6.62
N GLY A 96 8.17 19.45 6.15
CA GLY A 96 6.85 19.60 5.55
C GLY A 96 5.82 20.20 6.53
N THR A 97 5.81 19.71 7.77
CA THR A 97 4.91 20.22 8.83
C THR A 97 5.21 21.69 9.17
N LEU A 98 6.49 22.07 9.26
CA LEU A 98 6.90 23.46 9.48
C LEU A 98 6.52 24.37 8.31
N ALA A 99 6.71 23.90 7.06
CA ALA A 99 6.29 24.63 5.87
C ALA A 99 4.77 24.85 5.84
N TRP A 100 3.98 23.88 6.29
CA TRP A 100 2.53 24.02 6.43
C TRP A 100 2.15 25.07 7.49
N ILE A 101 2.78 25.04 8.67
CA ILE A 101 2.54 26.04 9.72
C ILE A 101 2.89 27.44 9.22
N TRP A 102 4.00 27.58 8.49
CA TRP A 102 4.40 28.84 7.87
C TRP A 102 3.37 29.32 6.84
N LEU A 103 2.86 28.42 5.99
CA LEU A 103 1.81 28.70 5.00
C LEU A 103 0.50 29.14 5.68
N VAL A 104 0.09 28.46 6.76
CA VAL A 104 -1.08 28.84 7.57
C VAL A 104 -0.90 30.23 8.19
N LYS A 105 0.27 30.50 8.79
CA LYS A 105 0.60 31.82 9.35
C LYS A 105 0.58 32.92 8.28
N TRP A 106 1.13 32.65 7.11
CA TRP A 106 1.08 33.56 5.96
C TRP A 106 -0.35 33.81 5.48
N ARG A 107 -1.23 32.79 5.50
CA ARG A 107 -2.63 32.93 5.09
C ARG A 107 -3.48 33.76 6.05
N VAL A 108 -3.26 33.59 7.36
CA VAL A 108 -3.90 34.38 8.42
C VAL A 108 -3.36 35.83 8.42
N GLY A 109 -2.14 36.03 7.90
CA GLY A 109 -1.58 37.34 7.59
C GLY A 109 -2.45 38.11 6.58
N ARG A 110 -2.92 39.29 7.01
CA ARG A 110 -3.90 40.18 6.36
C ARG A 110 -3.43 40.86 5.05
N HIS A 111 -2.81 40.12 4.13
CA HIS A 111 -2.29 40.65 2.85
C HIS A 111 -3.17 40.23 1.66
N ARG A 112 -3.39 41.19 0.74
CA ARG A 112 -4.43 41.30 -0.29
C ARG A 112 -4.84 40.02 -1.05
N SER A 113 -6.11 40.05 -1.46
CA SER A 113 -6.88 39.09 -2.25
C SER A 113 -6.32 38.86 -3.66
N ALA A 114 -5.31 38.01 -3.78
CA ALA A 114 -4.96 37.40 -5.07
C ALA A 114 -5.65 36.03 -5.18
N ILE A 115 -6.27 35.75 -6.33
CA ILE A 115 -7.04 34.54 -6.65
C ILE A 115 -6.22 33.25 -6.39
N TRP A 116 -4.90 33.34 -6.51
CA TRP A 116 -3.94 32.26 -6.26
C TRP A 116 -3.91 31.77 -4.80
N LYS A 117 -4.38 32.55 -3.81
CA LYS A 117 -4.39 32.13 -2.39
C LYS A 117 -5.34 30.95 -2.12
N SER A 118 -6.46 30.85 -2.85
CA SER A 118 -7.47 29.82 -2.56
C SER A 118 -7.02 28.43 -3.03
N MET A 119 -6.19 28.33 -4.07
CA MET A 119 -5.68 27.03 -4.56
C MET A 119 -4.51 26.49 -3.76
N VAL A 120 -3.72 27.36 -3.13
CA VAL A 120 -2.49 26.98 -2.42
C VAL A 120 -2.78 26.20 -1.14
N LEU A 121 -3.89 26.49 -0.45
CA LEU A 121 -4.26 25.79 0.79
C LEU A 121 -4.64 24.33 0.54
N PRO A 122 -5.60 24.01 -0.36
CA PRO A 122 -5.96 22.63 -0.64
C PRO A 122 -4.80 21.84 -1.25
N ALA A 123 -4.07 22.43 -2.20
CA ALA A 123 -2.92 21.77 -2.82
C ALA A 123 -1.79 21.52 -1.82
N GLY A 124 -1.46 22.51 -1.00
CA GLY A 124 -0.44 22.39 0.05
C GLY A 124 -0.83 21.37 1.12
N GLY A 125 -2.10 21.35 1.53
CA GLY A 125 -2.59 20.44 2.57
C GLY A 125 -2.63 18.99 2.09
N ALA A 126 -3.06 18.77 0.84
CA ALA A 126 -3.00 17.47 0.20
C ALA A 126 -1.54 17.00 0.05
N THR A 127 -0.64 17.89 -0.38
CA THR A 127 0.79 17.60 -0.53
C THR A 127 1.43 17.26 0.81
N LEU A 128 1.09 17.99 1.88
CA LEU A 128 1.55 17.68 3.24
C LEU A 128 1.08 16.29 3.68
N CYS A 129 -0.21 16.01 3.58
CA CYS A 129 -0.76 14.72 4.01
C CYS A 129 -0.11 13.57 3.22
N TRP A 130 0.08 13.74 1.92
CA TRP A 130 0.77 12.78 1.08
C TRP A 130 2.23 12.60 1.48
N LEU A 131 2.95 13.69 1.73
CA LEU A 131 4.34 13.66 2.20
C LEU A 131 4.46 12.93 3.54
N LEU A 132 3.59 13.23 4.50
CA LEU A 132 3.57 12.56 5.80
C LEU A 132 3.24 11.06 5.65
N LEU A 133 2.31 10.70 4.78
CA LEU A 133 2.01 9.30 4.48
C LEU A 133 3.20 8.58 3.85
N MET A 134 3.85 9.20 2.87
CA MET A 134 4.99 8.64 2.14
C MET A 134 6.32 8.70 2.91
N THR A 135 6.32 9.27 4.12
CA THR A 135 7.49 9.30 5.00
C THR A 135 7.24 8.48 6.26
N LEU A 136 6.26 8.90 7.07
CA LEU A 136 5.98 8.31 8.38
C LEU A 136 5.24 6.98 8.27
N TRP A 137 4.25 6.88 7.37
CA TRP A 137 3.43 5.68 7.23
C TRP A 137 3.92 4.70 6.16
N LEU A 138 4.92 5.08 5.37
CA LEU A 138 5.43 4.24 4.29
C LEU A 138 5.80 2.82 4.76
N PRO A 139 6.50 2.60 5.89
CA PRO A 139 6.87 1.24 6.32
C PRO A 139 5.66 0.36 6.67
N VAL A 140 4.65 0.91 7.35
CA VAL A 140 3.44 0.14 7.71
C VAL A 140 2.57 -0.11 6.50
N LEU A 141 2.48 0.85 5.57
CA LEU A 141 1.76 0.70 4.31
C LEU A 141 2.43 -0.36 3.43
N ASP A 142 3.76 -0.37 3.35
CA ASP A 142 4.51 -1.39 2.63
C ASP A 142 4.32 -2.76 3.27
N TYR A 143 4.43 -2.89 4.59
CA TYR A 143 4.17 -4.17 5.28
C TYR A 143 2.75 -4.70 5.01
N ALA A 144 1.74 -3.82 5.07
CA ALA A 144 0.34 -4.19 4.85
C ALA A 144 0.07 -4.60 3.39
N ARG A 145 0.67 -3.90 2.42
CA ARG A 145 0.38 -4.09 0.99
C ARG A 145 1.33 -5.03 0.27
N SER A 146 2.54 -5.23 0.79
CA SER A 146 3.57 -6.05 0.15
C SER A 146 3.36 -7.54 0.41
N TYR A 147 3.82 -8.35 -0.54
CA TYR A 147 3.95 -9.79 -0.38
C TYR A 147 5.29 -10.18 0.27
N ALA A 148 6.18 -9.22 0.53
CA ALA A 148 7.51 -9.48 1.09
C ALA A 148 7.48 -10.32 2.39
N PRO A 149 6.62 -10.03 3.40
CA PRO A 149 6.58 -10.83 4.63
C PRO A 149 6.17 -12.29 4.37
N MET A 150 5.25 -12.49 3.42
CA MET A 150 4.79 -13.82 3.02
C MET A 150 5.93 -14.60 2.35
N VAL A 151 6.62 -13.98 1.39
CA VAL A 151 7.74 -14.59 0.67
C VAL A 151 8.91 -14.89 1.60
N GLN A 152 9.21 -14.00 2.56
CA GLN A 152 10.25 -14.23 3.56
C GLN A 152 9.92 -15.45 4.43
N ARG A 153 8.66 -15.60 4.85
CA ARG A 153 8.23 -16.78 5.61
C ARG A 153 8.32 -18.07 4.80
N ILE A 154 7.96 -18.03 3.52
CA ILE A 154 8.12 -19.16 2.60
C ILE A 154 9.60 -19.54 2.47
N GLN A 155 10.49 -18.56 2.28
CA GLN A 155 11.94 -18.79 2.20
C GLN A 155 12.49 -19.48 3.46
N VAL A 156 12.03 -19.08 4.65
CA VAL A 156 12.45 -19.72 5.92
C VAL A 156 11.99 -21.17 5.96
N LEU A 157 10.74 -21.45 5.59
CA LEU A 157 10.16 -22.82 5.62
C LEU A 157 10.75 -23.74 4.55
N THR A 158 11.24 -23.19 3.44
CA THR A 158 11.75 -23.94 2.28
C THR A 158 13.27 -23.94 2.18
N SER A 159 13.96 -23.32 3.15
CA SER A 159 15.42 -23.16 3.15
C SER A 159 15.98 -22.43 1.92
N ARG A 160 15.30 -21.34 1.50
CA ARG A 160 15.70 -20.48 0.37
C ARG A 160 16.01 -21.24 -0.93
N PRO A 161 15.03 -21.94 -1.51
CA PRO A 161 15.26 -22.75 -2.71
C PRO A 161 15.50 -21.86 -3.92
N SER A 162 16.33 -22.33 -4.86
CA SER A 162 16.53 -21.64 -6.15
C SER A 162 15.37 -21.87 -7.13
N CYS A 163 14.61 -22.96 -6.97
CA CYS A 163 13.55 -23.42 -7.87
C CYS A 163 12.29 -23.75 -7.07
N VAL A 164 11.15 -23.21 -7.48
CA VAL A 164 9.83 -23.58 -6.95
C VAL A 164 8.84 -23.79 -8.08
N GLN A 165 8.05 -24.87 -8.00
CA GLN A 165 6.89 -25.04 -8.86
C GLN A 165 5.69 -24.29 -8.30
N VAL A 166 4.83 -23.76 -9.16
CA VAL A 166 3.70 -22.92 -8.76
C VAL A 166 2.41 -23.34 -9.45
N HIS A 167 1.30 -23.36 -8.72
CA HIS A 167 -0.05 -23.66 -9.23
C HIS A 167 -1.06 -22.63 -8.72
N GLY A 168 -1.95 -22.15 -9.59
CA GLY A 168 -3.01 -21.20 -9.23
C GLY A 168 -2.54 -19.79 -8.85
N MET A 169 -1.25 -19.46 -9.03
CA MET A 169 -0.73 -18.19 -8.53
C MET A 169 -1.10 -16.98 -9.41
N SER A 170 -1.48 -15.89 -8.76
CA SER A 170 -1.70 -14.60 -9.44
C SER A 170 -0.39 -14.00 -9.96
N ARG A 171 -0.48 -13.10 -10.94
CA ARG A 171 0.72 -12.38 -11.46
C ARG A 171 1.48 -11.64 -10.37
N GLY A 172 0.76 -11.09 -9.38
CA GLY A 172 1.36 -10.39 -8.24
C GLY A 172 2.15 -11.33 -7.34
N GLN A 173 1.59 -12.50 -7.02
CA GLN A 173 2.28 -13.52 -6.23
C GLN A 173 3.54 -14.04 -6.97
N LEU A 174 3.44 -14.34 -8.27
CA LEU A 174 4.57 -14.77 -9.08
C LEU A 174 5.69 -13.72 -9.13
N ALA A 175 5.33 -12.45 -9.32
CA ALA A 175 6.29 -11.35 -9.30
C ALA A 175 6.96 -11.21 -7.94
N ALA A 176 6.19 -11.33 -6.85
CA ALA A 176 6.71 -11.26 -5.49
C ALA A 176 7.71 -12.38 -5.18
N MET A 177 7.41 -13.62 -5.60
CA MET A 177 8.32 -14.76 -5.43
C MET A 177 9.64 -14.58 -6.18
N ARG A 178 9.59 -14.03 -7.40
CA ARG A 178 10.81 -13.75 -8.17
C ARG A 178 11.59 -12.57 -7.57
N PHE A 179 10.92 -11.47 -7.23
CA PHE A 179 11.57 -10.24 -6.78
C PHE A 179 12.07 -10.32 -5.33
N HIS A 180 11.19 -10.67 -4.38
CA HIS A 180 11.56 -10.78 -2.96
C HIS A 180 12.20 -12.14 -2.63
N GLY A 181 11.80 -13.19 -3.35
CA GLY A 181 12.26 -14.56 -3.14
C GLY A 181 13.58 -14.89 -3.82
N LYS A 182 13.90 -14.20 -4.91
CA LYS A 182 14.96 -14.60 -5.86
C LYS A 182 14.82 -16.05 -6.32
N MET A 183 13.57 -16.55 -6.36
CA MET A 183 13.25 -17.92 -6.74
C MET A 183 12.85 -17.97 -8.21
N ASN A 184 13.34 -18.98 -8.92
CA ASN A 184 12.83 -19.30 -10.25
C ASN A 184 11.51 -20.04 -10.10
N THR A 185 10.40 -19.38 -10.47
CA THR A 185 9.07 -19.99 -10.45
C THR A 185 8.79 -20.67 -11.79
N VAL A 186 8.51 -21.98 -11.75
CA VAL A 186 8.14 -22.82 -12.90
C VAL A 186 6.70 -23.27 -12.74
N SER A 187 5.90 -23.26 -13.80
CA SER A 187 4.53 -23.78 -13.70
C SER A 187 4.52 -25.25 -13.28
N ALA A 188 3.59 -25.60 -12.40
CA ALA A 188 3.38 -26.98 -11.99
C ALA A 188 3.02 -27.85 -13.19
N GLY A 189 3.53 -29.08 -13.21
CA GLY A 189 3.26 -30.07 -14.24
C GLY A 189 3.39 -31.49 -13.68
N ARG A 190 3.08 -32.50 -14.51
CA ARG A 190 3.08 -33.91 -14.08
C ARG A 190 4.43 -34.41 -13.57
N ALA A 191 5.53 -33.86 -14.05
CA ALA A 191 6.86 -34.13 -13.53
C ALA A 191 7.25 -33.10 -12.46
N ALA A 192 7.67 -33.57 -11.29
CA ALA A 192 8.32 -32.74 -10.29
C ALA A 192 9.73 -32.35 -10.73
N VAL A 193 9.93 -31.07 -11.03
CA VAL A 193 11.21 -30.50 -11.48
C VAL A 193 11.92 -29.78 -10.33
N CYS A 194 11.18 -29.09 -9.47
CA CYS A 194 11.73 -28.36 -8.33
C CYS A 194 11.58 -29.16 -7.02
N PRO A 195 12.36 -28.84 -5.97
CA PRO A 195 12.21 -29.46 -4.64
C PRO A 195 10.93 -29.06 -3.89
N TRP A 196 10.29 -27.96 -4.30
CA TRP A 196 9.11 -27.39 -3.65
C TRP A 196 8.03 -27.04 -4.66
N LEU A 197 6.78 -27.20 -4.25
CA LEU A 197 5.58 -26.79 -4.98
C LEU A 197 4.75 -25.86 -4.09
N LEU A 198 4.40 -24.70 -4.62
CA LEU A 198 3.60 -23.68 -3.97
C LEU A 198 2.24 -23.59 -4.67
N VAL A 199 1.16 -23.67 -3.91
CA VAL A 199 -0.21 -23.73 -4.46
C VAL A 199 -1.05 -22.67 -3.80
N ASP A 200 -1.79 -21.87 -4.59
CA ASP A 200 -2.83 -21.02 -4.01
C ASP A 200 -3.95 -21.91 -3.45
N ALA A 201 -4.34 -21.68 -2.19
CA ALA A 201 -5.38 -22.45 -1.54
C ALA A 201 -6.73 -22.38 -2.28
N ALA A 202 -7.00 -21.31 -3.04
CA ALA A 202 -8.19 -21.20 -3.88
C ALA A 202 -8.22 -22.23 -5.02
N ASP A 203 -7.04 -22.65 -5.50
CA ASP A 203 -6.87 -23.54 -6.66
C ASP A 203 -6.44 -24.96 -6.28
N VAL A 204 -6.47 -25.31 -4.99
CA VAL A 204 -6.07 -26.65 -4.51
C VAL A 204 -6.94 -27.77 -5.10
N SER A 205 -8.19 -27.48 -5.46
CA SER A 205 -9.12 -28.46 -6.04
C SER A 205 -8.71 -28.91 -7.45
N SER A 206 -8.04 -28.05 -8.22
CA SER A 206 -7.53 -28.37 -9.56
C SER A 206 -6.12 -28.97 -9.55
N LEU A 207 -5.47 -29.00 -8.39
CA LEU A 207 -4.10 -29.49 -8.22
C LEU A 207 -3.90 -30.94 -8.72
N PRO A 208 -4.79 -31.92 -8.44
CA PRO A 208 -4.59 -33.30 -8.88
C PRO A 208 -4.62 -33.49 -10.41
N GLN A 209 -5.16 -32.51 -11.14
CA GLN A 209 -5.15 -32.54 -12.61
C GLN A 209 -3.80 -32.06 -13.16
N ALA A 210 -3.18 -31.09 -12.47
CA ALA A 210 -1.95 -30.44 -12.88
C ALA A 210 -0.67 -31.23 -12.49
N VAL A 211 -0.67 -31.85 -11.31
CA VAL A 211 0.49 -32.60 -10.78
C VAL A 211 0.13 -34.03 -10.41
N ASP A 212 1.13 -34.90 -10.31
CA ASP A 212 0.99 -36.21 -9.70
C ASP A 212 1.05 -36.08 -8.15
N PRO A 213 -0.04 -36.36 -7.42
CA PRO A 213 -0.07 -36.21 -5.96
C PRO A 213 0.95 -37.10 -5.23
N GLY A 214 1.37 -38.23 -5.82
CA GLY A 214 2.35 -39.12 -5.21
C GLY A 214 3.75 -38.53 -5.10
N GLN A 215 4.05 -37.47 -5.86
CA GLN A 215 5.36 -36.81 -5.86
C GLN A 215 5.45 -35.69 -4.82
N TRP A 216 4.37 -35.37 -4.12
CA TRP A 216 4.26 -34.17 -3.29
C TRP A 216 3.66 -34.48 -1.91
N GLU A 217 4.38 -34.10 -0.86
CA GLU A 217 3.91 -34.18 0.52
C GLU A 217 3.62 -32.78 1.05
N PHE A 218 2.48 -32.61 1.72
CA PHE A 218 2.14 -31.34 2.33
C PHE A 218 3.10 -31.02 3.49
N HIS A 219 3.75 -29.86 3.41
CA HIS A 219 4.69 -29.41 4.44
C HIS A 219 4.06 -28.39 5.38
N SER A 220 3.48 -27.31 4.84
CA SER A 220 2.96 -26.21 5.65
C SER A 220 2.05 -25.28 4.86
N ARG A 221 1.30 -24.43 5.58
CA ARG A 221 0.53 -23.33 4.98
C ARG A 221 1.07 -21.98 5.44
N VAL A 222 1.17 -21.03 4.51
CA VAL A 222 1.55 -19.65 4.78
C VAL A 222 0.39 -18.75 4.41
N ARG A 223 -0.15 -18.04 5.39
CA ARG A 223 -1.16 -17.01 5.18
C ARG A 223 -0.50 -15.64 5.15
N ARG A 224 -1.02 -14.75 4.30
CA ARG A 224 -0.59 -13.36 4.33
C ARG A 224 -0.98 -12.71 5.67
N PRO A 225 -0.10 -11.92 6.32
CA PRO A 225 -0.41 -11.34 7.63
C PRO A 225 -1.64 -10.41 7.62
N THR A 226 -1.80 -9.64 6.55
CA THR A 226 -2.81 -8.59 6.43
C THR A 226 -4.06 -9.02 5.66
N ASP A 227 -3.98 -10.10 4.87
CA ASP A 227 -5.12 -10.65 4.14
C ASP A 227 -5.41 -12.09 4.59
N ARG A 228 -6.65 -12.33 5.01
CA ARG A 228 -7.07 -13.65 5.50
C ARG A 228 -7.44 -14.62 4.37
N THR A 229 -7.69 -14.12 3.18
CA THR A 229 -8.15 -14.90 2.02
C THR A 229 -6.98 -15.52 1.26
N GLU A 230 -5.85 -14.80 1.17
CA GLU A 230 -4.65 -15.28 0.49
C GLU A 230 -3.85 -16.27 1.36
N THR A 231 -3.95 -17.55 1.03
CA THR A 231 -3.17 -18.62 1.63
C THR A 231 -2.39 -19.37 0.55
N ILE A 232 -1.08 -19.53 0.74
CA ILE A 232 -0.25 -20.41 -0.07
C ILE A 232 0.04 -21.69 0.71
N LEU A 233 -0.23 -22.83 0.07
CA LEU A 233 0.13 -24.16 0.53
C LEU A 233 1.52 -24.53 0.01
N ILE A 234 2.36 -25.09 0.87
CA ILE A 234 3.72 -25.51 0.54
C ILE A 234 3.77 -27.03 0.58
N TYR A 235 4.20 -27.62 -0.53
CA TYR A 235 4.44 -29.05 -0.68
C TYR A 235 5.92 -29.31 -0.94
N ARG A 236 6.45 -30.34 -0.30
CA ARG A 236 7.81 -30.83 -0.50
C ARG A 236 7.77 -31.98 -1.51
N ARG A 237 8.75 -32.02 -2.42
CA ARG A 237 8.91 -33.16 -3.30
C ARG A 237 9.31 -34.40 -2.50
N VAL A 238 8.59 -35.49 -2.69
CA VAL A 238 8.96 -36.81 -2.18
C VAL A 238 9.81 -37.49 -3.26
N ALA A 239 10.95 -38.05 -2.87
CA ALA A 239 11.69 -38.92 -3.78
C ALA A 239 10.82 -40.15 -4.04
N VAL A 240 10.46 -40.39 -5.31
CA VAL A 240 9.84 -41.65 -5.71
C VAL A 240 10.89 -42.75 -5.43
N PRO A 241 10.59 -43.76 -4.59
CA PRO A 241 11.50 -44.88 -4.38
C PRO A 241 11.73 -45.68 -5.66
#